data_AF-A0A075GTC0-F1
#
_entry.id   AF-A0A075GTC0-F1
#
_cell.length_a   1.000
_cell.length_b   1.000
_cell.length_c   1.000
_cell.angle_alpha   90.00
_cell.angle_beta   90.00
_cell.angle_gamma   90.00
#
_symmetry.space_group_name_H-M   'P 1'
#
loop_
_entity.id
_entity.type
_entity.pdbx_description
1 polymer ?
#
loop_
_entity_poly.entity_id
_entity_poly.type
_entity_poly.pdbx_seq_one_letter_code
_entity_poly.pdbx_strand_id
1 'polypeptide(L)'
;MAHAKNFNIRPSQVTRTFGPGSIYDNQSDSMIIMGLDSWQPDKFKGISDELLLQEIRRNKFDSVEKLYSTSSFASADDPGTIPVRSFPTWGFCPKCKKLVSNRNYQRETGMKCDSAECKDRKKTKT
;
A
#
# COMPACT_ATOMS: atom_id res chain seq x y z
N MET A 1 1.17 19.46 7.03
CA MET A 1 1.34 18.46 5.97
C MET A 1 1.72 17.16 6.66
N ALA A 2 0.89 16.13 6.57
CA ALA A 2 1.17 14.86 7.27
C ALA A 2 2.43 14.24 6.65
N HIS A 3 3.48 14.05 7.45
CA HIS A 3 4.65 13.30 7.03
C HIS A 3 4.21 11.87 6.74
N ALA A 4 4.15 11.49 5.47
CA ALA A 4 4.00 10.09 5.10
C ALA A 4 5.22 9.35 5.66
N LYS A 5 5.00 8.54 6.70
CA LYS A 5 6.03 7.65 7.21
C LYS A 5 6.38 6.69 6.08
N ASN A 6 7.54 6.89 5.46
CA ASN A 6 7.98 6.05 4.34
C ASN A 6 8.34 4.67 4.90
N PHE A 7 7.55 3.67 4.54
CA PHE A 7 7.82 2.27 4.82
C PHE A 7 8.76 1.71 3.76
N ASN A 8 9.77 0.97 4.18
CA ASN A 8 10.68 0.32 3.24
C ASN A 8 10.23 -1.13 3.03
N ILE A 9 9.82 -1.44 1.80
CA ILE A 9 9.57 -2.80 1.32
C ILE A 9 10.67 -3.15 0.33
N ARG A 10 11.29 -4.33 0.47
CA ARG A 10 12.34 -4.74 -0.47
C ARG A 10 11.71 -4.98 -1.84
N PRO A 11 12.31 -4.53 -2.96
CA PRO A 11 11.75 -4.72 -4.29
C PRO A 11 11.39 -6.18 -4.63
N SER A 12 12.18 -7.15 -4.15
CA SER A 12 11.93 -8.58 -4.32
C SER A 12 10.70 -9.08 -3.57
N GLN A 13 10.31 -8.43 -2.48
CA GLN A 13 9.08 -8.75 -1.77
C GLN A 13 7.88 -8.25 -2.57
N VAL A 14 7.98 -7.09 -3.24
CA VAL A 14 6.90 -6.56 -4.10
C VAL A 14 6.63 -7.48 -5.29
N THR A 15 7.66 -8.04 -5.92
CA THR A 15 7.50 -8.89 -7.11
C THR A 15 7.07 -10.32 -6.82
N ARG A 16 7.22 -10.80 -5.57
CA ARG A 16 6.90 -12.18 -5.18
C ARG A 16 5.75 -12.27 -4.19
N THR A 17 5.96 -11.76 -2.98
CA THR A 17 5.07 -11.99 -1.84
C THR A 17 3.96 -10.95 -1.75
N PHE A 18 4.32 -9.70 -2.03
CA PHE A 18 3.49 -8.53 -1.84
C PHE A 18 3.27 -7.82 -3.19
N GLY A 19 2.67 -8.53 -4.14
CA GLY A 19 2.24 -7.94 -5.41
C GLY A 19 0.97 -7.10 -5.28
N PRO A 20 0.45 -6.56 -6.40
CA PRO A 20 -0.85 -5.89 -6.44
C PRO A 20 -1.96 -6.74 -5.81
N GLY A 21 -2.78 -6.15 -4.94
CA GLY A 21 -3.87 -6.81 -4.23
C GLY A 21 -3.46 -7.58 -2.98
N SER A 22 -2.16 -7.74 -2.71
CA SER A 22 -1.69 -8.38 -1.49
C SER A 22 -1.88 -7.50 -0.24
N ILE A 23 -1.99 -8.14 0.91
CA ILE A 23 -1.98 -7.47 2.22
C ILE A 23 -0.54 -7.47 2.75
N TYR A 24 -0.04 -6.28 3.06
CA TYR A 24 1.26 -6.04 3.68
C TYR A 24 1.06 -5.52 5.11
N ASP A 25 1.62 -6.24 6.08
CA ASP A 25 1.66 -5.81 7.48
C ASP A 25 3.02 -5.17 7.78
N ASN A 26 3.00 -3.88 8.14
CA ASN A 26 4.21 -3.14 8.49
C ASN A 26 4.44 -3.00 10.01
N GLN A 27 3.81 -3.88 10.80
CA GLN A 27 3.75 -3.89 12.27
C GLN A 27 2.96 -2.72 12.89
N SER A 28 2.72 -1.66 12.12
CA SER A 28 2.00 -0.48 12.57
C SER A 28 0.59 -0.40 11.96
N ASP A 29 0.42 -0.97 10.76
CA ASP A 29 -0.82 -1.07 10.01
C ASP A 29 -0.77 -2.30 9.10
N SER A 30 -1.93 -2.92 8.91
CA SER A 30 -2.20 -3.77 7.76
C SER A 30 -2.67 -2.89 6.58
N MET A 31 -1.99 -3.02 5.45
CA MET A 31 -2.20 -2.24 4.24
C MET A 31 -2.45 -3.18 3.06
N ILE A 32 -3.22 -2.74 2.07
CA ILE A 32 -3.33 -3.42 0.78
C ILE A 32 -2.44 -2.70 -0.23
N ILE A 33 -1.72 -3.47 -1.04
CA ILE A 33 -1.00 -2.94 -2.20
C ILE A 33 -2.01 -2.71 -3.31
N MET A 34 -2.05 -1.48 -3.81
CA MET A 34 -3.04 -1.06 -4.80
C MET A 34 -2.82 -1.76 -6.15
N GLY A 35 -3.89 -1.85 -6.93
CA GLY A 35 -3.85 -2.36 -8.30
C GLY A 35 -2.97 -1.50 -9.21
N LEU A 36 -2.54 -2.07 -10.34
CA LEU A 36 -1.62 -1.42 -11.29
C LEU A 36 -2.16 -0.12 -11.87
N ASP A 37 -3.47 0.09 -11.85
CA ASP A 37 -4.17 1.33 -12.18
C ASP A 37 -3.76 2.52 -11.30
N SER A 38 -3.33 2.25 -10.07
CA SER A 38 -2.86 3.27 -9.12
C SER A 38 -1.35 3.50 -9.15
N TRP A 39 -0.60 2.68 -9.91
CA TRP A 39 0.85 2.81 -10.02
C TRP A 39 1.21 3.92 -11.00
N GLN A 40 2.41 4.49 -10.86
CA GLN A 40 2.94 5.50 -11.78
C GLN A 40 4.14 4.92 -12.53
N PRO A 41 3.94 4.18 -13.63
CA PRO A 41 5.01 3.46 -14.32
C PRO A 41 6.15 4.37 -14.80
N ASP A 42 5.83 5.62 -15.14
CA ASP A 42 6.76 6.67 -15.55
C ASP A 42 7.80 7.03 -14.47
N LYS A 43 7.52 6.73 -13.19
CA LYS A 43 8.47 6.93 -12.09
C LYS A 43 9.47 5.78 -11.94
N PHE A 44 9.23 4.65 -12.60
CA PHE A 44 10.09 3.48 -12.56
C PHE A 44 10.92 3.37 -13.83
N LYS A 45 12.12 2.79 -13.72
CA LYS A 45 12.96 2.56 -14.88
C LYS A 45 12.36 1.45 -15.74
N GLY A 46 12.07 1.76 -17.01
CA GLY A 46 11.68 0.76 -18.00
C GLY A 46 12.82 -0.21 -18.30
N ILE A 47 12.49 -1.48 -18.50
CA ILE A 47 13.40 -2.51 -18.95
C ILE A 47 13.32 -2.57 -20.48
N SER A 48 14.31 -2.00 -21.16
CA SER A 48 14.41 -1.95 -22.62
C SER A 48 15.23 -3.12 -23.15
N ASP A 49 14.64 -4.32 -23.16
CA ASP A 49 15.20 -5.49 -23.82
C ASP A 49 14.13 -6.08 -24.74
N GLU A 50 14.33 -5.91 -26.04
CA GLU A 50 13.38 -6.30 -27.07
C GLU A 50 13.26 -7.83 -27.20
N LEU A 51 14.36 -8.55 -27.02
CA LEU A 51 14.36 -10.01 -27.07
C LEU A 51 13.62 -10.59 -25.86
N LEU A 52 13.87 -10.04 -24.67
CA LEU A 52 13.13 -10.41 -23.46
C LEU A 52 11.63 -10.16 -23.63
N LEU A 53 11.24 -8.99 -24.14
CA LEU A 53 9.84 -8.64 -24.35
C LEU A 53 9.17 -9.56 -25.39
N GLN A 54 9.87 -9.87 -26.48
CA GLN A 54 9.38 -10.79 -27.51
C GLN A 54 9.18 -12.20 -26.93
N GLU A 55 10.12 -12.68 -26.11
CA GLU A 55 10.02 -14.00 -25.50
C GLU A 55 8.90 -14.07 -24.46
N ILE A 56 8.70 -13.01 -23.67
CA ILE A 56 7.57 -12.92 -22.73
C ILE A 56 6.23 -12.97 -23.49
N ARG A 57 6.10 -12.21 -24.59
CA ARG A 57 4.87 -12.21 -25.40
C ARG A 57 4.56 -13.62 -25.90
N ARG A 58 5.54 -14.28 -26.53
CA ARG A 58 5.41 -15.68 -27.02
C ARG A 58 4.93 -16.65 -25.95
N ASN A 59 5.27 -16.42 -24.68
CA ASN A 59 4.88 -17.25 -23.54
C ASN A 59 3.52 -16.89 -22.94
N LYS A 60 2.51 -16.59 -23.78
CA LYS A 60 1.10 -16.27 -23.42
C LYS A 60 0.87 -14.91 -22.77
N PHE A 61 1.79 -13.98 -22.93
CA PHE A 61 1.65 -12.61 -22.42
C PHE A 61 1.62 -11.60 -23.58
N ASP A 62 0.86 -11.91 -24.63
CA ASP A 62 0.82 -11.14 -25.88
C ASP A 62 0.44 -9.66 -25.67
N SER A 63 -0.32 -9.35 -24.61
CA SER A 63 -0.75 -7.99 -24.27
C SER A 63 0.29 -7.16 -23.51
N VAL A 64 1.46 -7.72 -23.18
CA VAL A 64 2.50 -6.98 -22.44
C VAL A 64 3.24 -6.04 -23.39
N GLU A 65 3.11 -4.74 -23.14
CA GLU A 65 3.76 -3.71 -23.95
C GLU A 65 5.13 -3.30 -23.42
N LYS A 66 5.25 -3.22 -22.10
CA LYS A 66 6.42 -2.64 -21.42
C LYS A 66 6.67 -3.37 -20.11
N LEU A 67 7.93 -3.38 -19.71
CA LEU A 67 8.40 -3.95 -18.45
C LEU A 67 9.03 -2.83 -17.63
N TYR A 68 8.79 -2.83 -16.32
CA TYR A 68 9.29 -1.83 -15.39
C TYR A 68 10.00 -2.50 -14.22
N SER A 69 11.10 -1.91 -13.76
CA SER A 69 11.84 -2.39 -12.60
C SER A 69 11.30 -1.76 -11.31
N THR A 70 10.95 -2.57 -10.32
CA THR A 70 10.57 -2.08 -8.98
C THR A 70 11.76 -1.69 -8.12
N SER A 71 12.99 -1.95 -8.58
CA SER A 71 14.25 -1.64 -7.87
C SER A 71 15.02 -0.49 -8.49
N SER A 72 14.48 0.18 -9.51
CA SER A 72 15.17 1.26 -10.21
C SER A 72 14.17 2.33 -10.63
N PHE A 73 14.55 3.58 -10.46
CA PHE A 73 13.66 4.73 -10.68
C PHE A 73 14.07 5.52 -11.92
N ALA A 74 13.12 6.21 -12.52
CA ALA A 74 13.37 7.10 -13.66
C ALA A 74 14.13 8.38 -13.23
N SER A 75 13.85 8.87 -12.02
CA SER A 75 14.53 9.99 -11.38
C SER A 75 15.03 9.59 -9.99
N ALA A 76 16.25 9.98 -9.64
CA ALA A 76 16.78 9.80 -8.29
C ALA A 76 16.16 10.78 -7.27
N ASP A 77 15.80 11.98 -7.74
CA ASP A 77 15.22 13.04 -6.91
C ASP A 77 13.71 12.83 -6.64
N ASP A 78 13.06 12.03 -7.49
CA ASP A 78 11.63 11.70 -7.39
C ASP A 78 11.39 10.21 -7.67
N PRO A 79 11.77 9.34 -6.72
CA PRO A 79 11.66 7.90 -6.89
C PRO A 79 10.20 7.44 -6.85
N GLY A 80 9.87 6.47 -7.71
CA GLY A 80 8.57 5.80 -7.69
C GLY A 80 8.26 5.17 -6.34
N THR A 81 7.00 5.25 -5.93
CA THR A 81 6.50 4.65 -4.70
C THR A 81 5.51 3.54 -5.01
N ILE A 82 5.48 2.50 -4.17
CA ILE A 82 4.47 1.46 -4.27
C ILE A 82 3.19 1.98 -3.62
N PRO A 83 2.09 2.14 -4.38
CA PRO A 83 0.86 2.69 -3.83
C PRO A 83 0.21 1.69 -2.87
N VAL A 84 -0.11 2.17 -1.67
CA VAL A 84 -0.72 1.37 -0.61
C VAL A 84 -1.86 2.12 0.04
N ARG A 85 -2.80 1.38 0.63
CA ARG A 85 -3.90 1.91 1.43
C ARG A 85 -4.12 1.09 2.68
N SER A 86 -4.44 1.73 3.81
CA SER A 86 -4.88 1.01 5.02
C SER A 86 -6.04 0.06 4.70
N PHE A 87 -5.90 -1.20 5.09
CA PHE A 87 -6.89 -2.24 4.84
C PHE A 87 -7.02 -3.21 6.03
N PRO A 88 -8.24 -3.63 6.41
CA PRO A 88 -9.52 -3.04 6.01
C PRO A 88 -9.67 -1.57 6.45
N THR A 89 -10.63 -0.87 5.86
CA THR A 89 -10.97 0.54 6.20
C THR A 89 -11.76 0.66 7.52
N TRP A 90 -12.08 -0.47 8.12
CA TRP A 90 -12.69 -0.60 9.44
C TRP A 90 -11.74 -1.28 10.42
N GLY A 91 -12.07 -1.24 11.70
CA GLY A 91 -11.35 -1.97 12.74
C GLY A 91 -12.24 -2.24 13.94
N PHE A 92 -11.82 -3.18 14.79
CA PHE A 92 -12.60 -3.61 15.93
C PHE A 92 -12.25 -2.79 17.18
N CYS A 93 -13.26 -2.22 17.84
CA CYS A 93 -13.06 -1.55 19.12
C CYS A 93 -13.18 -2.55 20.27
N PRO A 94 -12.12 -2.80 21.07
CA PRO A 94 -12.19 -3.76 22.18
C PRO A 94 -13.07 -3.27 23.34
N LYS A 95 -13.41 -1.98 23.39
CA LYS A 95 -14.23 -1.39 24.48
C LYS A 95 -15.72 -1.62 24.27
N CYS A 96 -16.27 -1.19 23.13
CA CYS A 96 -17.69 -1.34 22.82
C CYS A 96 -18.00 -2.57 21.94
N LYS A 97 -16.98 -3.33 21.53
CA LYS A 97 -17.09 -4.53 20.67
C LYS A 97 -17.76 -4.28 19.31
N LYS A 98 -17.68 -3.04 18.80
CA LYS A 98 -18.22 -2.66 17.49
C LYS A 98 -17.12 -2.44 16.47
N LEU A 99 -17.47 -2.61 15.20
CA LEU A 99 -16.65 -2.18 14.08
C LEU A 99 -16.73 -0.65 13.96
N VAL A 100 -15.58 -0.03 13.83
CA VAL A 100 -15.42 1.41 13.67
C VAL A 100 -14.88 1.66 12.27
N SER A 101 -15.49 2.58 11.54
CA SER A 101 -15.05 2.99 10.21
C SER A 101 -13.86 3.95 10.28
N ASN A 102 -13.33 4.35 9.12
CA ASN A 102 -12.29 5.37 9.00
C ASN A 102 -10.95 4.98 9.63
N ARG A 103 -10.56 3.70 9.54
CA ARG A 103 -9.18 3.29 9.79
C ARG A 103 -8.27 3.99 8.78
N ASN A 104 -7.38 4.82 9.29
CA ASN A 104 -6.37 5.46 8.46
C ASN A 104 -5.09 5.62 9.29
N TYR A 105 -4.04 4.89 8.90
CA TYR A 105 -2.76 4.95 9.58
C TYR A 105 -1.98 6.24 9.36
N GLN A 106 -2.28 6.99 8.28
CA GLN A 106 -1.68 8.32 8.08
C GLN A 106 -2.14 9.34 9.14
N ARG A 107 -3.13 9.01 9.98
CA ARG A 107 -3.49 9.80 11.16
C ARG A 107 -2.61 9.34 12.32
N GLU A 108 -1.75 10.22 12.81
CA GLU A 108 -0.90 10.02 14.00
C GLU A 108 -1.64 9.47 15.23
N THR A 109 -2.95 9.71 15.31
CA THR A 109 -3.77 9.37 16.48
C THR A 109 -4.42 7.98 16.44
N GLY A 110 -4.09 7.15 15.44
CA GLY A 110 -4.66 5.81 15.28
C GLY A 110 -6.18 5.81 15.08
N MET A 111 -6.80 4.63 15.14
CA MET A 111 -8.25 4.51 15.05
C MET A 111 -8.94 5.04 16.32
N LYS A 112 -9.88 5.98 16.15
CA LYS A 112 -10.73 6.48 17.24
C LYS A 112 -12.15 5.94 17.10
N CYS A 113 -12.62 5.26 18.14
CA CYS A 113 -14.02 4.86 18.25
C CYS A 113 -14.90 6.08 18.60
N ASP A 114 -15.96 6.27 17.84
CA ASP A 114 -16.94 7.35 17.95
C ASP A 114 -18.28 6.93 18.58
N SER A 115 -18.42 5.65 18.96
CA SER A 115 -19.58 5.14 19.70
C SER A 115 -19.84 5.91 20.99
N ALA A 116 -21.11 6.09 21.35
CA ALA A 116 -21.54 6.75 22.59
C ALA A 116 -20.88 6.11 23.82
N GLU A 117 -20.87 4.78 23.90
CA GLU A 117 -20.29 4.02 25.03
C GLU A 117 -18.79 4.36 25.26
N CYS A 118 -18.05 4.61 24.18
CA CYS A 118 -16.64 4.98 24.24
C CYS A 118 -16.41 6.48 24.50
N LYS A 119 -17.36 7.35 24.13
CA LYS A 119 -17.33 8.78 24.42
C LYS A 119 -17.64 9.06 25.89
N ASP A 120 -18.63 8.36 26.45
CA ASP A 120 -19.08 8.58 27.83
C ASP A 120 -18.02 8.13 28.86
N ARG A 121 -17.36 6.99 28.60
CA ARG A 121 -16.25 6.50 29.46
C ARG A 121 -15.00 7.38 29.47
N LYS A 122 -14.81 8.25 28.47
CA LYS A 122 -13.69 9.22 28.49
C LYS A 122 -13.94 10.34 29.50
N LYS A 123 -15.22 10.69 29.75
CA LYS A 123 -15.59 11.75 30.69
C LYS A 123 -15.52 11.32 32.16
N THR A 124 -15.59 10.02 32.43
CA THR A 124 -15.59 9.46 33.80
C THR A 124 -14.19 9.20 34.37
N LYS A 125 -13.12 9.53 33.64
CA LYS A 125 -11.71 9.33 34.05
C LYS A 125 -11.00 10.64 34.44
N THR A 126 -11.76 11.67 34.80
CA THR A 126 -11.28 12.91 35.43
C THR A 126 -11.74 12.90 36.88
#